data_AF-A0A954MF71-F1
#
_entry.id   AF-A0A954MF71-F1
#
_cell.length_a   1.000
_cell.length_b   1.000
_cell.length_c   1.000
_cell.angle_alpha   90.00
_cell.angle_beta   90.00
_cell.angle_gamma   90.00
#
_symmetry.space_group_name_H-M   'P 1'
#
loop_
_entity.id
_entity.type
_entity.pdbx_description
1 polymer ?
#
loop_
_entity_poly.entity_id
_entity_poly.type
_entity_poly.pdbx_seq_one_letter_code
_entity_poly.pdbx_strand_id
1 'polypeptide(L)'
;ERRSCLMSFRLLFSRHARHLHIMLLLVIVAGAGGLFLRQQLIPSDFGEIGPYRAAALAEEMSKPSILTSDAQCLKCHTDVEEARAESPHKAVRCFHCHGYGREHMEAALLAEKNPDHPIPPAQEWDGDFQTHIDLFTTQDRATCLSCHTRVVGMPASFRSINVAEHLEEQGAGEPNSKNVCYECHDGHSPGL
;
A
#
# COMPACT_ATOMS: atom_id res chain seq x y z
N GLU A 1 -44.77 -48.87 -55.02
CA GLU A 1 -44.58 -47.50 -54.51
C GLU A 1 -43.94 -47.45 -53.10
N ARG A 2 -42.68 -47.87 -52.92
CA ARG A 2 -42.00 -47.80 -51.60
C ARG A 2 -40.50 -47.45 -51.65
N ARG A 3 -40.02 -46.79 -52.71
CA ARG A 3 -38.58 -46.44 -52.85
C ARG A 3 -38.26 -44.96 -52.63
N SER A 4 -39.22 -44.04 -52.69
CA SER A 4 -38.94 -42.59 -52.53
C SER A 4 -38.86 -42.08 -51.09
N CYS A 5 -39.33 -42.83 -50.08
CA CYS A 5 -39.37 -42.33 -48.69
C CYS A 5 -38.01 -42.43 -47.96
N LEU A 6 -37.16 -43.40 -48.32
CA LEU A 6 -35.87 -43.66 -47.65
C LEU A 6 -34.75 -42.66 -48.03
N MET A 7 -34.80 -42.05 -49.21
CA MET A 7 -33.75 -41.12 -49.68
C MET A 7 -33.87 -39.73 -49.06
N SER A 8 -35.08 -39.30 -48.69
CA SER A 8 -35.30 -38.00 -48.03
C SER A 8 -34.81 -37.99 -46.57
N PHE A 9 -34.88 -39.13 -45.88
CA PHE A 9 -34.46 -39.24 -44.47
C PHE A 9 -32.93 -39.16 -44.30
N ARG A 10 -32.15 -39.73 -45.24
CA ARG A 10 -30.68 -39.67 -45.24
C ARG A 10 -30.13 -38.25 -45.44
N LEU A 11 -30.80 -37.42 -46.23
CA LEU A 11 -30.38 -36.03 -46.52
C LEU A 11 -30.80 -35.04 -45.43
N LEU A 12 -31.89 -35.30 -44.71
CA LEU A 12 -32.29 -34.53 -43.53
C LEU A 12 -31.40 -34.88 -42.32
N PHE A 13 -31.15 -36.18 -42.08
CA PHE A 13 -30.28 -36.67 -41.00
C PHE A 13 -28.82 -36.17 -41.15
N SER A 14 -28.29 -36.08 -42.37
CA SER A 14 -26.93 -35.58 -42.62
C SER A 14 -26.76 -34.08 -42.36
N ARG A 15 -27.82 -33.27 -42.54
CA ARG A 15 -27.80 -31.84 -42.18
C ARG A 15 -27.85 -31.64 -40.66
N HIS A 16 -28.66 -32.42 -39.94
CA HIS A 16 -28.72 -32.39 -38.47
C HIS A 16 -27.43 -32.92 -37.81
N ALA A 17 -26.86 -34.01 -38.34
CA ALA A 17 -25.57 -34.55 -37.87
C ALA A 17 -24.42 -33.57 -38.10
N ARG A 18 -24.42 -32.82 -39.22
CA ARG A 18 -23.40 -31.79 -39.48
C ARG A 18 -23.38 -30.71 -38.41
N HIS A 19 -24.53 -30.17 -38.00
CA HIS A 19 -24.59 -29.18 -36.93
C HIS A 19 -24.13 -29.76 -35.58
N LEU A 20 -24.47 -31.02 -35.30
CA LEU A 20 -24.02 -31.74 -34.11
C LEU A 20 -22.49 -31.95 -34.11
N HIS A 21 -21.89 -32.32 -35.24
CA HIS A 21 -20.45 -32.48 -35.39
C HIS A 21 -19.69 -31.14 -35.29
N ILE A 22 -20.23 -30.07 -35.87
CA ILE A 22 -19.66 -28.71 -35.73
C ILE A 22 -19.70 -28.27 -34.27
N MET A 23 -20.84 -28.45 -33.59
CA MET A 23 -20.97 -28.12 -32.17
C MET A 23 -19.99 -28.93 -31.32
N LEU A 24 -19.88 -30.24 -31.56
CA LEU A 24 -18.92 -31.10 -30.86
C LEU A 24 -17.48 -30.61 -31.07
N LEU A 25 -17.09 -30.29 -32.30
CA LEU A 25 -15.76 -29.76 -32.61
C LEU A 25 -15.51 -28.43 -31.89
N LEU A 26 -16.47 -27.50 -31.88
CA LEU A 26 -16.34 -26.23 -31.17
C LEU A 26 -16.17 -26.43 -29.67
N VAL A 27 -16.93 -27.34 -29.05
CA VAL A 27 -16.81 -27.66 -27.62
C VAL A 27 -15.45 -28.27 -27.32
N ILE A 28 -14.95 -29.18 -28.16
CA ILE A 28 -13.62 -29.79 -27.98
C ILE A 28 -12.53 -28.72 -28.13
N VAL A 29 -12.60 -27.88 -29.17
CA VAL A 29 -11.61 -26.82 -29.40
C VAL A 29 -11.64 -25.80 -28.27
N ALA A 30 -12.83 -25.37 -27.83
CA ALA A 30 -12.98 -24.44 -26.71
C ALA A 30 -12.50 -25.06 -25.39
N GLY A 31 -12.83 -26.33 -25.13
CA GLY A 31 -12.38 -27.06 -23.95
C GLY A 31 -10.87 -27.25 -23.92
N ALA A 32 -10.28 -27.71 -25.02
CA ALA A 32 -8.84 -27.87 -25.17
C ALA A 32 -8.11 -26.52 -25.06
N GLY A 33 -8.63 -25.48 -25.72
CA GLY A 33 -8.10 -24.12 -25.61
C GLY A 33 -8.18 -23.59 -24.19
N GLY A 34 -9.30 -23.81 -23.49
CA GLY A 34 -9.48 -23.42 -22.09
C GLY A 34 -8.52 -24.14 -21.15
N LEU A 35 -8.30 -25.45 -21.32
CA LEU A 35 -7.33 -26.21 -20.53
C LEU A 35 -5.90 -25.77 -20.81
N PHE A 36 -5.55 -25.51 -22.06
CA PHE A 36 -4.25 -24.98 -22.44
C PHE A 36 -3.98 -23.61 -21.80
N LEU A 37 -4.92 -22.67 -21.92
CA LEU A 37 -4.81 -21.35 -21.28
C LEU A 37 -4.71 -21.46 -19.77
N ARG A 38 -5.49 -22.36 -19.15
CA ARG A 38 -5.44 -22.62 -17.71
C ARG A 38 -4.04 -23.10 -17.28
N GLN A 39 -3.43 -24.01 -18.02
CA GLN A 39 -2.08 -24.50 -17.72
C GLN A 39 -1.00 -23.41 -17.82
N GLN A 40 -1.19 -22.43 -18.70
CA GLN A 40 -0.23 -21.33 -18.88
C GLN A 40 -0.43 -20.18 -17.88
N LEU A 41 -1.68 -19.91 -17.48
CA LEU A 41 -2.03 -18.74 -16.66
C LEU A 41 -2.16 -19.03 -15.17
N ILE A 42 -2.38 -20.30 -14.78
CA ILE A 42 -2.47 -20.69 -13.37
C ILE A 42 -1.11 -21.26 -12.93
N PRO A 43 -0.39 -20.58 -12.04
CA PRO A 43 0.85 -21.07 -11.45
C PRO A 43 0.68 -22.43 -10.79
N SER A 44 1.72 -23.25 -10.78
CA SER A 44 1.66 -24.62 -10.22
C SER A 44 1.35 -24.66 -8.72
N ASP A 45 1.68 -23.59 -8.01
CA ASP A 45 1.52 -23.38 -6.56
C ASP A 45 0.22 -22.61 -6.21
N PHE A 46 -0.62 -22.30 -7.20
CA PHE A 46 -1.92 -21.69 -6.97
C PHE A 46 -2.86 -22.69 -6.30
N GLY A 47 -3.48 -22.30 -5.18
CA GLY A 47 -4.42 -23.18 -4.46
C GLY A 47 -3.86 -23.78 -3.17
N GLU A 48 -2.54 -23.81 -2.98
CA GLU A 48 -1.91 -24.45 -1.81
C GLU A 48 -2.26 -23.74 -0.50
N ILE A 49 -2.43 -22.42 -0.54
CA ILE A 49 -2.80 -21.57 0.61
C ILE A 49 -4.15 -20.84 0.41
N GLY A 50 -5.09 -21.48 -0.29
CA GLY A 50 -6.36 -20.88 -0.69
C GLY A 50 -6.31 -20.28 -2.10
N PRO A 51 -7.10 -19.26 -2.44
CA PRO A 51 -7.19 -18.70 -3.80
C PRO A 51 -5.96 -17.83 -4.18
N TYR A 52 -4.80 -18.12 -3.61
CA TYR A 52 -3.57 -17.34 -3.74
C TYR A 52 -2.43 -18.22 -4.29
N ARG A 53 -1.41 -17.54 -4.83
CA ARG A 53 -0.17 -18.15 -5.29
C ARG A 53 0.82 -18.23 -4.12
N ALA A 54 1.20 -19.43 -3.71
CA ALA A 54 1.99 -19.64 -2.50
C ALA A 54 3.37 -18.94 -2.53
N ALA A 55 4.05 -18.97 -3.66
CA ALA A 55 5.36 -18.35 -3.88
C ALA A 55 5.32 -16.82 -3.93
N ALA A 56 4.14 -16.20 -4.05
CA ALA A 56 4.03 -14.75 -4.17
C ALA A 56 4.61 -14.00 -2.96
N LEU A 57 4.41 -14.54 -1.75
CA LEU A 57 4.93 -13.92 -0.53
C LEU A 57 6.46 -13.96 -0.50
N ALA A 58 7.07 -15.11 -0.79
CA ALA A 58 8.52 -15.27 -0.79
C ALA A 58 9.18 -14.39 -1.87
N GLU A 59 8.58 -14.33 -3.06
CA GLU A 59 9.06 -13.45 -4.13
C GLU A 59 8.98 -11.97 -3.75
N GLU A 60 7.86 -11.52 -3.16
CA GLU A 60 7.71 -10.13 -2.74
C GLU A 60 8.71 -9.78 -1.63
N MET A 61 8.89 -10.67 -0.65
CA MET A 61 9.89 -10.51 0.41
C MET A 61 11.33 -10.48 -0.11
N SER A 62 11.61 -11.09 -1.26
CA SER A 62 12.94 -11.08 -1.87
C SER A 62 13.29 -9.74 -2.52
N LYS A 63 12.30 -8.89 -2.79
CA LYS A 63 12.52 -7.57 -3.38
C LYS A 63 13.14 -6.64 -2.33
N PRO A 64 14.06 -5.74 -2.73
CA PRO A 64 14.54 -4.73 -1.81
C PRO A 64 13.38 -3.84 -1.36
N SER A 65 13.16 -3.75 -0.05
CA SER A 65 12.14 -2.88 0.51
C SER A 65 12.53 -1.42 0.24
N ILE A 66 11.58 -0.64 -0.26
CA ILE A 66 11.71 0.83 -0.29
C ILE A 66 11.44 1.46 1.08
N LEU A 67 10.73 0.73 1.94
CA LEU A 67 10.41 1.15 3.30
C LEU A 67 11.55 0.74 4.22
N THR A 68 12.01 1.70 5.00
CA THR A 68 13.10 1.49 5.94
C THR A 68 12.57 1.25 7.35
N SER A 69 13.26 0.38 8.10
CA SER A 69 12.97 0.22 9.52
C SER A 69 13.52 1.40 10.32
N ASP A 70 12.79 1.82 11.35
CA ASP A 70 13.20 2.86 12.31
C ASP A 70 14.60 2.59 12.91
N ALA A 71 14.99 1.32 13.02
CA ALA A 71 16.32 0.93 13.49
C ALA A 71 17.47 1.47 12.60
N GLN A 72 17.23 1.82 11.33
CA GLN A 72 18.23 2.52 10.54
C GLN A 72 18.35 3.98 10.95
N CYS A 73 17.23 4.66 11.20
CA CYS A 73 17.21 6.06 11.65
C CYS A 73 17.89 6.22 13.01
N LEU A 74 17.61 5.30 13.93
CA LEU A 74 18.12 5.32 15.30
C LEU A 74 19.64 5.04 15.42
N LYS A 75 20.32 4.65 14.34
CA LYS A 75 21.78 4.56 14.33
C LYS A 75 22.45 5.93 14.51
N CYS A 76 21.78 6.99 14.05
CA CYS A 76 22.28 8.36 14.10
C CYS A 76 21.40 9.27 14.98
N HIS A 77 20.10 9.00 15.09
CA HIS A 77 19.14 9.78 15.87
C HIS A 77 18.75 9.06 17.18
N THR A 78 19.74 8.83 18.05
CA THR A 78 19.53 8.08 19.31
C THR A 78 18.72 8.86 20.35
N ASP A 79 18.79 10.19 20.32
CA ASP A 79 18.02 11.10 21.17
C ASP A 79 16.51 10.94 20.96
N VAL A 80 16.09 10.63 19.74
CA VAL A 80 14.69 10.39 19.39
C VAL A 80 14.17 9.07 20.00
N GLU A 81 15.03 8.06 20.18
CA GLU A 81 14.61 6.78 20.77
C GLU A 81 14.10 6.98 22.20
N GLU A 82 14.86 7.72 23.02
CA GLU A 82 14.51 8.03 24.39
C GLU A 82 13.25 8.88 24.46
N ALA A 83 13.15 9.92 23.63
CA ALA A 83 11.98 10.79 23.57
C ALA A 83 10.70 10.02 23.21
N ARG A 84 10.80 9.00 22.34
CA ARG A 84 9.66 8.20 21.87
C ARG A 84 9.36 6.96 22.71
N ALA A 85 10.22 6.62 23.68
CA ALA A 85 10.16 5.33 24.38
C ALA A 85 8.79 5.04 25.01
N GLU A 86 8.15 6.06 25.58
CA GLU A 86 6.83 6.04 26.23
C GLU A 86 5.75 6.77 25.41
N SER A 87 6.06 7.15 24.17
CA SER A 87 5.14 7.89 23.32
C SER A 87 3.97 7.00 22.90
N PRO A 88 2.73 7.53 22.88
CA PRO A 88 1.58 6.86 22.25
C PRO A 88 1.81 6.51 20.78
N HIS A 89 2.76 7.21 20.12
CA HIS A 89 3.15 6.96 18.74
C HIS A 89 4.28 5.95 18.58
N LYS A 90 4.70 5.21 19.62
CA LYS A 90 5.77 4.19 19.52
C LYS A 90 5.55 3.15 18.40
N ALA A 91 4.29 2.81 18.09
CA ALA A 91 3.94 1.89 17.01
C ALA A 91 3.90 2.56 15.62
N VAL A 92 3.87 3.88 15.54
CA VAL A 92 3.89 4.64 14.28
C VAL A 92 5.34 4.75 13.81
N ARG A 93 5.64 4.29 12.60
CA ARG A 93 7.01 4.29 12.07
C ARG A 93 7.45 5.70 11.66
N CYS A 94 8.75 5.99 11.73
CA CYS A 94 9.30 7.33 11.42
C CYS A 94 8.80 7.88 10.07
N PHE A 95 8.71 7.01 9.07
CA PHE A 95 8.33 7.40 7.71
C PHE A 95 6.88 7.85 7.53
N HIS A 96 5.97 7.53 8.47
CA HIS A 96 4.59 8.01 8.37
C HIS A 96 4.49 9.52 8.56
N CYS A 97 5.47 10.09 9.26
CA CYS A 97 5.56 11.52 9.48
C CYS A 97 6.67 12.10 8.60
N HIS A 98 7.87 11.53 8.59
CA HIS A 98 9.05 12.16 7.97
C HIS A 98 9.33 11.77 6.50
N GLY A 99 8.58 10.82 5.93
CA GLY A 99 8.87 10.21 4.62
C GLY A 99 9.91 9.08 4.68
N TYR A 100 10.26 8.47 3.54
CA TYR A 100 11.10 7.26 3.52
C TYR A 100 12.57 7.48 3.92
N GLY A 101 13.09 8.70 3.79
CA GLY A 101 14.46 9.10 4.17
C GLY A 101 15.58 8.30 3.50
N ARG A 102 15.33 7.69 2.35
CA ARG A 102 16.30 6.89 1.59
C ARG A 102 17.50 7.72 1.15
N GLU A 103 17.27 8.85 0.51
CA GLU A 103 18.36 9.71 0.00
C GLU A 103 19.16 10.28 1.17
N HIS A 104 18.46 10.68 2.25
CA HIS A 104 19.10 11.12 3.48
C HIS A 104 20.01 10.04 4.10
N MET A 105 19.55 8.78 4.17
CA MET A 105 20.38 7.69 4.67
C MET A 105 21.55 7.36 3.75
N GLU A 106 21.35 7.39 2.43
CA GLU A 106 22.44 7.19 1.46
C GLU A 106 23.52 8.26 1.62
N ALA A 107 23.12 9.53 1.77
CA ALA A 107 24.05 10.63 2.08
C ALA A 107 24.75 10.42 3.43
N ALA A 108 24.04 9.99 4.47
CA ALA A 108 24.63 9.71 5.77
C ALA A 108 25.67 8.58 5.73
N LEU A 109 25.38 7.48 5.02
CA LEU A 109 26.32 6.37 4.83
C LEU A 109 27.56 6.77 4.01
N LEU A 110 27.43 7.74 3.10
CA LEU A 110 28.56 8.33 2.40
C LEU A 110 29.38 9.23 3.33
N ALA A 111 28.71 10.02 4.18
CA ALA A 111 29.35 10.87 5.18
C ALA A 111 30.13 10.09 6.24
N GLU A 112 29.66 8.88 6.61
CA GLU A 112 30.42 7.97 7.48
C GLU A 112 31.78 7.57 6.89
N LYS A 113 31.87 7.45 5.55
CA LYS A 113 33.11 7.08 4.84
C LYS A 113 33.95 8.28 4.44
N ASN A 114 33.31 9.42 4.26
CA ASN A 114 33.91 10.69 3.86
C ASN A 114 33.27 11.81 4.67
N PRO A 115 33.88 12.25 5.78
CA PRO A 115 33.30 13.25 6.69
C PRO A 115 32.94 14.59 6.02
N ASP A 116 33.52 14.90 4.86
CA ASP A 116 33.23 16.12 4.09
C ASP A 116 31.99 15.98 3.19
N HIS A 117 31.40 14.79 3.09
CA HIS A 117 30.18 14.59 2.31
C HIS A 117 28.99 15.28 2.99
N PRO A 118 28.27 16.17 2.30
CA PRO A 118 27.16 16.90 2.90
C PRO A 118 25.96 15.99 3.12
N ILE A 119 25.29 16.17 4.26
CA ILE A 119 23.96 15.61 4.51
C ILE A 119 22.97 16.78 4.48
N PRO A 120 22.12 16.89 3.44
CA PRO A 120 21.11 17.92 3.39
C PRO A 120 20.16 17.80 4.60
N PRO A 121 19.78 18.92 5.23
CA PRO A 121 18.75 18.89 6.26
C PRO A 121 17.39 18.50 5.66
N ALA A 122 16.50 17.99 6.50
CA ALA A 122 15.11 17.76 6.13
C ALA A 122 14.47 19.05 5.61
N GLN A 123 13.76 18.97 4.47
CA GLN A 123 13.07 20.11 3.91
C GLN A 123 11.69 20.28 4.56
N GLU A 124 11.12 21.48 4.50
CA GLU A 124 9.73 21.67 4.92
C GLU A 124 8.79 20.91 4.00
N TRP A 125 7.78 20.27 4.60
CA TRP A 125 6.74 19.63 3.81
C TRP A 125 5.87 20.66 3.08
N ASP A 126 5.67 20.45 1.78
CA ASP A 126 4.92 21.35 0.91
C ASP A 126 3.39 21.16 0.99
N GLY A 127 2.93 20.18 1.77
CA GLY A 127 1.51 19.88 1.96
C GLY A 127 0.96 18.88 0.94
N ASP A 128 1.79 18.34 0.05
CA ASP A 128 1.40 17.30 -0.90
C ASP A 128 2.24 16.03 -0.67
N PHE A 129 1.57 14.92 -0.36
CA PHE A 129 2.24 13.63 -0.15
C PHE A 129 2.75 13.01 -1.47
N GLN A 130 2.43 13.59 -2.63
CA GLN A 130 2.83 13.09 -3.95
C GLN A 130 4.11 13.72 -4.49
N THR A 131 4.53 14.86 -3.95
CA THR A 131 5.65 15.67 -4.48
C THR A 131 6.97 15.44 -3.74
N HIS A 132 6.92 15.19 -2.42
CA HIS A 132 8.09 14.91 -1.58
C HIS A 132 7.90 13.60 -0.80
N ILE A 133 8.66 12.58 -1.20
CA ILE A 133 8.53 11.21 -0.65
C ILE A 133 9.73 10.84 0.25
N ASP A 134 10.85 11.57 0.17
CA ASP A 134 12.09 11.23 0.91
C ASP A 134 12.08 11.73 2.37
N LEU A 135 12.75 12.84 2.70
CA LEU A 135 12.82 13.35 4.07
C LEU A 135 12.25 14.77 4.18
N PHE A 136 11.29 14.95 5.09
CA PHE A 136 10.72 16.26 5.39
C PHE A 136 10.43 16.47 6.89
N THR A 137 10.31 17.74 7.26
CA THR A 137 9.91 18.15 8.61
C THR A 137 8.39 18.11 8.74
N THR A 138 7.93 17.63 9.89
CA THR A 138 6.52 17.30 10.17
C THR A 138 5.78 18.40 10.90
N GLN A 139 6.39 19.59 10.98
CA GLN A 139 5.82 20.78 11.60
C GLN A 139 4.71 21.36 10.71
N ASP A 140 3.64 20.58 10.54
CA ASP A 140 2.45 20.96 9.81
C ASP A 140 1.26 20.16 10.37
N ARG A 141 0.22 20.86 10.82
CA ARG A 141 -1.01 20.29 11.38
C ARG A 141 -1.65 19.28 10.43
N ALA A 142 -1.49 19.43 9.12
CA ALA A 142 -2.06 18.50 8.15
C ALA A 142 -1.48 17.08 8.30
N THR A 143 -0.23 16.93 8.74
CA THR A 143 0.37 15.62 9.05
C THR A 143 -0.37 14.94 10.20
N CYS A 144 -0.60 15.66 11.30
CA CYS A 144 -1.31 15.15 12.48
C CYS A 144 -2.76 14.80 12.15
N LEU A 145 -3.42 15.70 11.41
CA LEU A 145 -4.83 15.61 11.05
C LEU A 145 -5.14 14.52 10.02
N SER A 146 -4.12 13.97 9.34
CA SER A 146 -4.28 12.79 8.48
C SER A 146 -4.84 11.58 9.24
N CYS A 147 -4.52 11.48 10.54
CA CYS A 147 -5.00 10.43 11.44
C CYS A 147 -5.94 10.96 12.52
N HIS A 148 -5.64 12.12 13.12
CA HIS A 148 -6.32 12.60 14.33
C HIS A 148 -7.63 13.36 14.06
N THR A 149 -8.00 13.63 12.81
CA THR A 149 -9.30 14.23 12.50
C THR A 149 -10.42 13.25 12.79
N ARG A 150 -11.42 13.68 13.58
CA ARG A 150 -12.62 12.89 13.84
C ARG A 150 -13.39 12.67 12.55
N VAL A 151 -13.48 11.41 12.10
CA VAL A 151 -14.29 10.98 10.96
C VAL A 151 -15.33 9.93 11.35
N VAL A 152 -16.40 9.82 10.57
CA VAL A 152 -17.47 8.83 10.79
C VAL A 152 -16.90 7.41 10.71
N GLY A 153 -17.30 6.56 11.65
CA GLY A 153 -16.87 5.15 11.71
C GLY A 153 -15.55 4.90 12.45
N MET A 154 -14.80 5.95 12.81
CA MET A 154 -13.61 5.80 13.63
C MET A 154 -13.98 5.37 15.06
N PRO A 155 -13.30 4.36 15.65
CA PRO A 155 -13.61 3.84 16.98
C PRO A 155 -13.50 4.92 18.07
N ALA A 156 -14.37 4.84 19.08
CA ALA A 156 -14.34 5.77 20.21
C ALA A 156 -13.04 5.70 21.03
N SER A 157 -12.34 4.56 20.99
CA SER A 157 -11.04 4.37 21.66
C SER A 157 -9.87 5.02 20.90
N PHE A 158 -10.04 5.33 19.62
CA PHE A 158 -9.00 6.01 18.86
C PHE A 158 -9.00 7.50 19.22
N ARG A 159 -7.82 8.03 19.55
CA ARG A 159 -7.64 9.43 19.96
C ARG A 159 -7.82 10.34 18.74
N SER A 160 -9.04 10.74 18.46
CA SER A 160 -9.37 11.72 17.41
C SER A 160 -10.05 12.94 18.01
N ILE A 161 -9.94 14.07 17.33
CA ILE A 161 -10.41 15.37 17.79
C ILE A 161 -11.34 16.00 16.75
N ASN A 162 -12.33 16.75 17.23
CA ASN A 162 -12.90 17.83 16.44
C ASN A 162 -11.92 19.00 16.52
N VAL A 163 -11.31 19.36 15.39
CA VAL A 163 -10.19 20.31 15.35
C VAL A 163 -10.60 21.68 15.85
N ALA A 164 -11.77 22.18 15.45
CA ALA A 164 -12.22 23.52 15.84
C ALA A 164 -12.50 23.58 17.34
N GLU A 165 -13.25 22.61 17.87
CA GLU A 165 -13.57 22.52 19.30
C GLU A 165 -12.30 22.36 20.15
N HIS A 166 -11.41 21.44 19.76
CA HIS A 166 -10.18 21.18 20.51
C HIS A 166 -9.28 22.43 20.59
N LEU A 167 -9.04 23.11 19.46
CA LEU A 167 -8.17 24.29 19.45
C LEU A 167 -8.77 25.45 20.25
N GLU A 168 -10.09 25.63 20.22
CA GLU A 168 -10.79 26.63 21.04
C GLU A 168 -10.69 26.28 22.54
N GLU A 169 -10.97 25.03 22.90
CA GLU A 169 -10.90 24.56 24.29
C GLU A 169 -9.50 24.64 24.90
N GLN A 170 -8.46 24.37 24.10
CA GLN A 170 -7.08 24.48 24.55
C GLN A 170 -6.55 25.93 24.52
N GLY A 171 -7.28 26.87 23.91
CA GLY A 171 -6.86 28.27 23.81
C GLY A 171 -5.67 28.48 22.87
N ALA A 172 -5.64 27.77 21.73
CA ALA A 172 -4.57 27.89 20.74
C ALA A 172 -4.43 29.33 20.22
N GLY A 173 -3.20 29.82 20.10
CA GLY A 173 -2.92 31.20 19.73
C GLY A 173 -3.26 31.49 18.27
N GLU A 174 -2.79 30.64 17.35
CA GLU A 174 -3.02 30.77 15.91
C GLU A 174 -3.66 29.50 15.35
N PRO A 175 -5.00 29.33 15.45
CA PRO A 175 -5.70 28.08 15.10
C PRO A 175 -5.47 27.57 13.67
N ASN A 176 -5.13 28.47 12.76
CA ASN A 176 -4.89 28.16 11.35
C ASN A 176 -3.41 28.06 10.96
N SER A 177 -2.49 28.21 11.91
CA SER A 177 -1.07 28.04 11.63
C SER A 177 -0.72 26.58 11.37
N LYS A 178 0.32 26.36 10.55
CA LYS A 178 0.89 25.01 10.34
C LYS A 178 1.38 24.39 11.65
N ASN A 179 1.89 25.20 12.57
CA ASN A 179 2.51 24.74 13.80
C ASN A 179 1.59 24.73 15.02
N VAL A 180 0.29 24.96 14.84
CA VAL A 180 -0.66 25.13 15.96
C VAL A 180 -0.60 23.98 16.96
N CYS A 181 -0.44 22.73 16.49
CA CYS A 181 -0.36 21.56 17.36
C CYS A 181 0.91 21.58 18.23
N TYR A 182 2.00 22.16 17.71
CA TYR A 182 3.29 22.25 18.38
C TYR A 182 3.36 23.34 19.44
N GLU A 183 2.34 24.18 19.57
CA GLU A 183 2.22 25.14 20.68
C GLU A 183 2.10 24.40 22.04
N CYS A 184 1.61 23.15 22.02
CA CYS A 184 1.38 22.36 23.23
C CYS A 184 1.91 20.91 23.15
N HIS A 185 1.98 20.32 21.95
CA HIS A 185 2.39 18.92 21.75
C HIS A 185 3.79 18.83 21.11
N ASP A 186 4.54 17.78 21.43
CA ASP A 186 5.80 17.46 20.74
C ASP A 186 5.60 16.37 19.65
N GLY A 187 6.32 16.46 18.53
CA GLY A 187 6.14 15.54 17.41
C GLY A 187 6.60 14.10 17.69
N HIS A 188 7.53 13.92 18.63
CA HIS A 188 8.05 12.61 19.03
C HIS A 188 7.30 12.06 20.25
N SER A 189 6.91 12.94 21.18
CA SER A 189 6.09 12.61 22.33
C SER A 189 4.99 13.65 22.52
N PRO A 190 3.85 13.50 21.81
CA PRO A 190 2.82 14.53 21.83
C PRO A 190 2.26 14.82 23.21
N GLY A 191 2.44 13.93 24.18
CA GLY A 191 1.85 14.07 25.51
C GLY A 191 0.33 13.88 25.42
N LEU A 192 -0.17 12.90 26.17
CA LEU A 192 -1.60 12.64 26.35
C LEU A 192 -1.90 12.48 27.83
#